data_AF-B9SYV0-F1
#
_entry.id   AF-B9SYV0-F1
#
_cell.length_a   1.000
_cell.length_b   1.000
_cell.length_c   1.000
_cell.angle_alpha   90.00
_cell.angle_beta   90.00
_cell.angle_gamma   90.00
#
_symmetry.space_group_name_H-M   'P 1'
#
loop_
_entity.id
_entity.type
_entity.pdbx_description
1 polymer ?
#
loop_
_entity_poly.entity_id
_entity_poly.type
_entity_poly.pdbx_seq_one_letter_code
_entity_poly.pdbx_strand_id
1 'polypeptide(L)' 'MAIVSCKHFLLLLLIFAVELMAYKAEGAICRNILPRLPGSTNCDLETCTNLCKFLHQGVAECVDVFEKYTRCMCSWKC' A
#
# COMPACT_ATOMS: atom_id res chain seq x y z
N MET A 1 -8.98 6.68 -47.18
CA MET A 1 -10.07 6.18 -46.32
C MET A 1 -9.66 4.79 -45.84
N ALA A 2 -9.12 4.68 -44.62
CA ALA A 2 -8.68 3.39 -44.10
C ALA A 2 -9.93 2.59 -43.69
N ILE A 3 -10.29 1.57 -44.48
CA ILE A 3 -11.34 0.61 -44.12
C ILE A 3 -10.69 -0.34 -43.12
N VAL A 4 -10.65 0.06 -41.86
CA VAL A 4 -10.18 -0.82 -40.78
C VAL A 4 -11.24 -1.90 -40.61
N SER A 5 -10.96 -3.09 -41.13
CA SER A 5 -11.82 -4.25 -40.97
C SER A 5 -12.12 -4.47 -39.49
N CYS A 6 -13.39 -4.65 -39.12
CA CYS A 6 -13.88 -4.71 -37.74
C CYS A 6 -13.07 -5.69 -36.85
N LYS A 7 -12.56 -6.76 -37.45
CA LYS A 7 -11.66 -7.73 -36.78
C LYS A 7 -10.35 -7.10 -36.28
N HIS A 8 -9.76 -6.20 -37.06
CA HIS A 8 -8.52 -5.51 -36.71
C HIS A 8 -8.75 -4.45 -35.64
N PHE A 9 -9.90 -3.78 -35.66
CA PHE A 9 -10.29 -2.82 -34.63
C PHE A 9 -10.51 -3.51 -33.27
N LEU A 10 -11.17 -4.68 -33.26
CA LEU A 10 -11.34 -5.49 -32.05
C LEU A 10 -10.01 -6.00 -31.49
N LEU A 11 -9.07 -6.37 -32.38
CA LEU A 11 -7.75 -6.85 -31.98
C LEU A 11 -6.92 -5.74 -31.32
N LEU A 12 -6.99 -4.51 -31.85
CA LEU A 12 -6.37 -3.34 -31.23
C LEU A 12 -6.98 -3.03 -29.86
N LEU A 13 -8.32 -3.03 -29.74
CA LEU A 13 -9.00 -2.79 -28.46
C LEU A 13 -8.62 -3.81 -27.38
N LEU A 14 -8.44 -5.08 -27.76
CA LEU A 14 -7.99 -6.13 -26.83
C LEU A 14 -6.57 -5.89 -26.33
N ILE A 15 -5.65 -5.47 -27.21
CA ILE A 15 -4.26 -5.14 -26.82
C ILE A 15 -4.25 -3.95 -25.85
N PHE A 16 -4.98 -2.88 -26.17
CA PHE A 16 -5.08 -1.70 -25.28
C PHE A 16 -5.75 -2.00 -23.94
N ALA A 17 -6.74 -2.89 -23.90
CA ALA A 17 -7.39 -3.29 -22.65
C ALA A 17 -6.44 -4.06 -21.71
N VAL A 18 -5.56 -4.91 -22.26
CA VAL A 18 -4.58 -5.65 -21.47
C VAL A 18 -3.55 -4.71 -20.84
N GLU A 19 -3.05 -3.72 -21.59
CA GLU A 19 -2.09 -2.74 -21.05
C GLU A 19 -2.71 -1.81 -20.00
N LEU A 20 -3.98 -1.42 -20.19
CA LEU A 20 -4.69 -0.58 -19.22
C LEU A 20 -4.94 -1.30 -17.88
N MET A 21 -5.07 -2.64 -17.88
CA MET A 21 -5.23 -3.42 -16.67
C MET A 21 -3.90 -3.73 -15.95
N ALA A 22 -2.77 -3.71 -16.66
CA ALA A 22 -1.45 -3.88 -16.05
C ALA A 22 -1.03 -2.66 -15.20
N TYR A 23 -1.47 -1.45 -15.56
CA TYR A 23 -1.11 -0.22 -14.85
C TYR A 23 -1.83 0.01 -13.51
N LYS A 24 -2.77 -0.87 -13.11
CA LYS A 24 -3.61 -0.65 -11.91
C LYS A 24 -3.34 -1.60 -10.74
N ALA A 25 -2.31 -2.42 -10.78
CA ALA A 25 -2.19 -3.55 -9.83
C ALA A 25 -1.16 -3.39 -8.69
N GLU A 26 -0.36 -2.34 -8.67
CA GLU A 26 0.50 -2.04 -7.51
C GLU A 26 -0.06 -0.80 -6.80
N GLY A 27 -1.10 -1.00 -5.99
CA GLY A 27 -1.54 0.04 -5.05
C GLY A 27 -0.33 0.49 -4.24
N ALA A 28 -0.06 1.79 -4.22
CA ALA A 28 1.13 2.32 -3.57
C ALA A 28 1.08 1.92 -2.08
N ILE A 29 2.17 1.35 -1.56
CA ILE A 29 2.23 1.05 -0.13
C ILE A 29 2.73 2.28 0.59
N CYS A 30 1.81 2.94 1.30
CA CYS A 30 2.14 4.04 2.20
C CYS A 30 2.67 3.48 3.52
N ARG A 31 3.65 4.18 4.10
CA ARG A 31 4.25 3.85 5.39
C ARG A 31 4.30 5.08 6.28
N ASN A 32 4.02 4.92 7.56
CA ASN A 32 4.13 5.99 8.55
C ASN A 32 4.59 5.44 9.88
N ILE A 33 5.54 6.14 10.51
CA ILE A 33 6.03 5.82 11.85
C ILE A 33 5.22 6.67 12.83
N LEU A 34 4.44 6.01 13.68
CA LEU A 34 3.63 6.70 14.67
C LEU A 34 4.54 7.39 15.72
N PRO A 35 4.10 8.53 16.27
CA PRO A 35 4.77 9.12 17.41
C PRO A 35 4.76 8.15 18.60
N ARG A 36 5.69 8.36 19.54
CA ARG A 36 5.80 7.51 20.72
C ARG A 36 4.47 7.47 21.47
N LEU A 37 4.00 6.25 21.72
CA LEU A 37 2.74 6.04 22.46
C LEU A 37 2.92 6.50 23.91
N PRO A 38 1.97 7.28 24.45
CA PRO A 38 2.03 7.72 25.83
C PRO A 38 2.02 6.51 26.77
N GLY A 39 2.98 6.45 27.70
CA GLY A 39 3.08 5.38 28.68
C GLY A 39 3.96 4.18 28.27
N SER A 40 4.54 4.15 27.07
CA SER A 40 5.49 3.10 26.69
C SER A 40 6.86 3.62 26.24
N THR A 41 7.91 2.97 26.70
CA THR A 41 9.29 3.13 26.20
C THR A 41 9.54 2.32 24.94
N ASN A 42 8.83 1.20 24.79
CA ASN A 42 9.02 0.24 23.70
C ASN A 42 7.75 0.10 22.87
N CYS A 43 7.90 -0.33 21.62
CA CYS A 43 6.76 -0.66 20.77
C CYS A 43 6.06 -1.92 21.31
N ASP A 44 4.80 -1.75 21.73
CA ASP A 44 3.89 -2.86 21.99
C ASP A 44 3.18 -3.24 20.69
N LEU A 45 3.46 -4.44 20.18
CA LEU A 45 2.97 -4.87 18.86
C LEU A 45 1.45 -5.00 18.84
N GLU A 46 0.81 -5.39 19.94
CA GLU A 46 -0.64 -5.52 20.01
C GLU A 46 -1.33 -4.15 19.88
N THR A 47 -0.92 -3.18 20.71
CA THR A 47 -1.42 -1.80 20.63
C THR A 47 -1.10 -1.17 19.28
N CYS A 48 0.12 -1.39 18.76
CA CYS A 48 0.53 -0.92 17.43
C CYS A 48 -0.35 -1.48 16.32
N THR A 49 -0.66 -2.79 16.37
CA THR A 49 -1.56 -3.46 15.42
C THR A 49 -2.96 -2.88 15.47
N ASN A 50 -3.51 -2.72 16.67
CA ASN A 50 -4.85 -2.16 16.86
C ASN A 50 -4.94 -0.72 16.32
N LEU A 51 -3.90 0.09 16.56
CA LEU A 51 -3.83 1.46 16.05
C LEU A 51 -3.68 1.54 14.53
N CYS A 52 -2.79 0.75 13.92
CA CYS A 52 -2.63 0.76 12.46
C CYS A 52 -3.89 0.27 11.74
N LYS A 53 -4.59 -0.73 12.32
CA LYS A 53 -5.91 -1.17 11.82
C LYS A 53 -6.96 -0.06 11.96
N PHE A 54 -6.99 0.64 13.08
CA PHE A 54 -7.94 1.72 13.33
C PHE A 54 -7.72 2.92 12.40
N LEU A 55 -6.47 3.37 12.23
CA LEU A 55 -6.14 4.57 11.47
C LEU A 55 -6.17 4.35 9.96
N HIS A 56 -5.69 3.20 9.49
CA HIS A 56 -5.38 2.99 8.07
C HIS A 56 -5.88 1.65 7.51
N GLN A 57 -6.57 0.81 8.33
CA GLN A 57 -6.83 -0.60 8.00
C GLN A 57 -5.55 -1.33 7.56
N GLY A 58 -4.43 -0.90 8.13
CA GLY A 58 -3.08 -1.31 7.73
C GLY A 58 -2.49 -2.42 8.58
N VAL A 59 -1.29 -2.82 8.20
CA VAL A 59 -0.43 -3.75 8.92
C VAL A 59 0.53 -2.95 9.81
N ALA A 60 0.95 -3.54 10.91
CA ALA A 60 1.80 -2.91 11.90
C ALA A 60 3.12 -3.67 12.08
N GLU A 61 4.19 -2.94 12.33
CA GLU A 61 5.51 -3.48 12.63
C GLU A 61 6.21 -2.63 13.69
N CYS A 62 6.97 -3.26 14.58
CA CYS A 62 7.82 -2.56 15.53
C CYS A 62 9.23 -2.47 14.96
N VAL A 63 9.68 -1.25 14.67
CA VAL A 63 10.99 -0.98 14.06
C VAL A 63 11.91 -0.26 15.03
N ASP A 64 13.20 -0.58 15.00
CA ASP A 64 14.20 0.11 15.81
C ASP A 64 14.47 1.52 15.26
N VAL A 65 14.36 2.54 16.13
CA VAL A 65 14.59 3.94 15.77
C VAL A 65 15.61 4.53 16.73
N PHE A 66 16.90 4.41 16.37
CA PHE A 66 18.09 4.89 17.08
C PHE A 66 18.23 4.44 18.55
N GLU A 67 19.42 3.95 18.91
CA GLU A 67 19.90 3.70 20.29
C GLU A 67 18.85 3.18 21.30
N LYS A 68 18.31 1.98 21.03
CA LYS A 68 17.52 1.12 21.95
C LYS A 68 16.02 1.39 22.11
N TYR A 69 15.40 2.17 21.23
CA TYR A 69 13.94 2.34 21.24
C TYR A 69 13.29 1.77 19.98
N THR A 70 12.21 1.01 20.15
CA THR A 70 11.35 0.56 19.06
C THR A 70 10.17 1.52 18.89
N ARG A 71 9.79 1.80 17.64
CA ARG A 71 8.58 2.56 17.29
C ARG A 71 7.64 1.73 16.44
N CYS A 72 6.37 2.11 16.51
CA CYS A 72 5.32 1.53 15.69
C CYS A 72 5.35 2.11 14.27
N MET A 73 5.48 1.26 13.26
CA MET A 73 5.37 1.59 11.84
C MET A 73 4.10 0.95 11.29
N CYS A 74 3.23 1.76 10.67
CA CYS A 74 2.07 1.29 9.94
C CYS A 74 2.38 1.25 8.45
N SER A 75 1.94 0.20 7.77
CA SER A 75 1.95 0.07 6.32
C SER A 75 0.53 -0.20 5.82
N TRP A 76 0.07 0.54 4.81
CA TRP A 76 -1.27 0.35 4.24
C TRP A 76 -1.29 0.64 2.75
N LYS A 77 -2.34 0.19 2.08
CA LYS A 77 -2.59 0.55 0.69
C LYS A 77 -3.09 1.99 0.62
N CYS A 78 -2.32 2.83 -0.04
CA CYS A 78 -2.81 4.03 -0.69
C CYS A 78 -2.98 3.74 -2.20
#